data_AF-A0AAN0IQT7-F1
#
_entry.id   AF-A0AAN0IQT7-F1
#
_cell.length_a   1.000
_cell.length_b   1.000
_cell.length_c   1.000
_cell.angle_alpha   90.00
_cell.angle_beta   90.00
_cell.angle_gamma   90.00
#
_symmetry.space_group_name_H-M   'P 1'
#
loop_
_entity.id
_entity.type
_entity.pdbx_description
1 polymer ?
#
loop_
_entity_poly.entity_id
_entity_poly.type
_entity_poly.pdbx_seq_one_letter_code
_entity_poly.pdbx_strand_id
1 'polypeptide(L)'
;MDRDSLLLSESNEPRETRKEGYNAIPAVTDYKQPTLLGNVRNFKRFTWVEWVFIFIGLLAFLFSLGITIERFVHFEKNFNESAEAYQTICHPYNSTTNCIEECQDWTCISDFSFAVILIINLSFCLFYGADGLLRERAYEFLGVFVAVILVLLYVTINFIYHMVNIAQDNEEQFSHGELAARIIRLVVSWILGPILVAFAIAVYFRMGKLWFLLVGGNRTLKRAYQCTSFLASLLFFNIQLLINVLVLAYTRNGTFLNSTEKIILPIMVAFIMFITPMGWIGIWYELYSVTAIFLVFLILTPVYYIYKIVNVAKNFPLYNSHPGRDGPSHEVNSSHYELVAAALFVANVIGLLIFVLICIFAFFVIRNFKKAGLKEKVDPPFALLYKKIAGSMNR
;
A
#
# COMPACT_ATOMS: atom_id res chain seq x y z
N MET A 1 -44.74 48.86 66.21
CA MET A 1 -43.47 48.73 66.96
C MET A 1 -42.38 48.58 65.93
N ASP A 2 -41.79 49.72 65.54
CA ASP A 2 -40.49 49.79 64.90
C ASP A 2 -39.40 49.50 65.94
N ARG A 3 -38.32 48.85 65.47
CA ARG A 3 -36.93 49.20 65.81
C ARG A 3 -36.02 48.57 64.78
N ASP A 4 -35.74 49.37 63.76
CA ASP A 4 -34.49 49.31 63.02
C ASP A 4 -33.27 49.41 63.95
N SER A 5 -32.14 49.05 63.36
CA SER A 5 -30.77 49.51 63.66
C SER A 5 -29.96 48.71 64.68
N LEU A 6 -29.07 47.86 64.15
CA LEU A 6 -27.63 48.01 64.39
C LEU A 6 -26.82 47.30 63.29
N LEU A 7 -26.37 48.13 62.35
CA LEU A 7 -25.07 48.11 61.65
C LEU A 7 -24.82 47.00 60.62
N LEU A 8 -24.91 47.31 59.32
CA LEU A 8 -23.84 47.91 58.48
C LEU A 8 -22.51 47.13 58.52
N SER A 9 -22.26 46.35 57.47
CA SER A 9 -20.96 46.32 56.78
C SER A 9 -21.06 45.35 55.59
N GLU A 10 -21.30 45.92 54.42
CA GLU A 10 -20.36 45.82 53.29
C GLU A 10 -19.48 44.55 53.22
N SER A 11 -19.76 43.69 52.25
CA SER A 11 -18.72 43.00 51.46
C SER A 11 -19.33 42.48 50.15
N ASN A 12 -19.38 43.40 49.18
CA ASN A 12 -19.19 43.03 47.78
C ASN A 12 -17.79 42.46 47.66
N GLU A 13 -17.64 41.17 47.36
CA GLU A 13 -16.42 40.60 46.78
C GLU A 13 -16.67 39.17 46.27
N PRO A 14 -16.02 38.72 45.18
CA PRO A 14 -15.61 39.45 43.99
C PRO A 14 -16.27 38.88 42.73
N ARG A 15 -16.59 39.78 41.77
CA ARG A 15 -16.47 39.43 40.35
C ARG A 15 -15.00 39.13 40.10
N GLU A 16 -14.61 37.89 40.31
CA GLU A 16 -13.32 37.40 39.89
C GLU A 16 -13.34 37.38 38.36
N THR A 17 -12.74 38.41 37.79
CA THR A 17 -12.22 38.46 36.44
C THR A 17 -11.43 37.17 36.20
N ARG A 18 -12.11 36.16 35.66
CA ARG A 18 -11.46 34.94 35.18
C ARG A 18 -10.50 35.37 34.08
N LYS A 19 -9.24 35.47 34.48
CA LYS A 19 -8.05 35.75 33.68
C LYS A 19 -8.21 35.20 32.27
N GLU A 20 -8.25 36.12 31.32
CA GLU A 20 -7.82 35.90 29.94
C GLU A 20 -6.48 35.14 30.00
N GLY A 21 -6.41 33.96 29.40
CA GLY A 21 -5.18 33.15 29.49
C GLY A 21 -5.33 31.65 29.31
N TYR A 22 -6.53 31.11 29.07
CA TYR A 22 -6.63 29.82 28.41
C TYR A 22 -6.83 30.06 26.92
N ASN A 23 -5.79 29.81 26.14
CA ASN A 23 -5.87 29.61 24.70
C ASN A 23 -7.13 28.82 24.42
N ALA A 24 -8.13 29.47 23.81
CA ALA A 24 -9.37 28.84 23.43
C ALA A 24 -8.99 27.56 22.68
N ILE A 25 -9.38 26.41 23.24
CA ILE A 25 -9.39 25.17 22.46
C ILE A 25 -10.20 25.54 21.22
N PRO A 26 -9.59 25.55 20.01
CA PRO A 26 -10.30 25.98 18.83
C PRO A 26 -11.58 25.16 18.76
N ALA A 27 -12.70 25.85 18.56
CA ALA A 27 -14.01 25.22 18.50
C ALA A 27 -13.89 23.94 17.66
N VAL A 28 -14.41 22.83 18.18
CA VAL A 28 -14.25 21.47 17.60
C VAL A 28 -14.61 21.43 16.10
N THR A 29 -15.42 22.38 15.65
CA THR A 29 -15.87 22.62 14.29
C THR A 29 -14.80 23.17 13.33
N ASP A 30 -13.77 23.87 13.81
CA ASP A 30 -12.77 24.51 12.94
C ASP A 30 -11.59 23.59 12.60
N TYR A 31 -11.40 22.53 13.39
CA TYR A 31 -10.36 21.52 13.18
C TYR A 31 -10.82 20.33 12.33
N LYS A 32 -12.13 20.05 12.33
CA LYS A 32 -12.75 18.89 11.68
C LYS A 32 -13.58 19.33 10.48
N GLN A 33 -13.45 18.62 9.38
CA GLN A 33 -14.31 18.77 8.21
C GLN A 33 -15.03 17.44 7.95
N PRO A 34 -16.37 17.41 7.95
CA PRO A 34 -17.10 16.21 7.60
C PRO A 34 -17.02 15.97 6.09
N THR A 35 -16.63 14.77 5.70
CA THR A 35 -16.60 14.34 4.29
C THR A 35 -17.41 13.07 4.10
N LEU A 36 -17.62 12.69 2.84
CA LEU A 36 -18.27 11.42 2.48
C LEU A 36 -17.54 10.20 3.08
N LEU A 37 -16.23 10.34 3.29
CA LEU A 37 -15.35 9.34 3.88
C LEU A 37 -15.25 9.48 5.43
N GLY A 38 -16.11 10.28 6.07
CA GLY A 38 -16.09 10.51 7.51
C GLY A 38 -15.38 11.80 7.90
N ASN A 39 -15.07 11.97 9.19
CA ASN A 39 -14.44 13.20 9.69
C ASN A 39 -12.94 13.22 9.34
N VAL A 40 -12.52 14.23 8.57
CA VAL A 40 -11.12 14.49 8.23
C VAL A 40 -10.66 15.81 8.85
N ARG A 41 -9.36 16.01 8.95
CA ARG A 41 -8.78 17.28 9.40
C ARG A 41 -8.88 18.33 8.29
N ASN A 42 -9.16 19.57 8.69
CA ASN A 42 -9.17 20.71 7.77
C ASN A 42 -7.75 21.00 7.23
N PHE A 43 -7.61 21.13 5.91
CA PHE A 43 -6.33 21.41 5.23
C PHE A 43 -5.66 22.70 5.73
N LYS A 44 -6.44 23.71 6.15
CA LYS A 44 -5.91 24.98 6.68
C LYS A 44 -5.14 24.82 7.99
N ARG A 45 -5.27 23.67 8.67
CA ARG A 45 -4.63 23.38 9.95
C ARG A 45 -3.36 22.53 9.81
N PHE A 46 -2.91 22.28 8.58
CA PHE A 46 -1.67 21.55 8.33
C PHE A 46 -0.48 22.42 8.75
N THR A 47 0.41 21.81 9.52
CA THR A 47 1.67 22.41 9.94
C THR A 47 2.66 22.46 8.80
N TRP A 48 3.66 23.33 8.90
CA TRP A 48 4.71 23.43 7.88
C TRP A 48 5.44 22.11 7.64
N VAL A 49 5.68 21.31 8.68
CA VAL A 49 6.32 19.99 8.57
C VAL A 49 5.49 19.02 7.72
N GLU A 50 4.16 19.09 7.82
CA GLU A 50 3.25 18.25 7.04
C GLU A 50 3.19 18.70 5.57
N TRP A 51 3.27 20.01 5.31
CA TRP A 51 3.40 20.53 3.95
C TRP A 51 4.71 20.11 3.30
N VAL A 52 5.82 20.14 4.05
CA VAL A 52 7.11 19.64 3.58
C VAL A 52 7.04 18.13 3.30
N PHE A 53 6.41 17.35 4.17
CA PHE A 53 6.18 15.92 3.93
C PHE A 53 5.39 15.67 2.63
N ILE A 54 4.29 16.40 2.39
CA ILE A 54 3.51 16.28 1.15
C ILE A 54 4.38 16.63 -0.06
N PHE A 55 5.11 17.74 -0.01
CA PHE A 55 5.93 18.20 -1.12
C PHE A 55 7.02 17.19 -1.48
N ILE A 56 7.76 16.71 -0.48
CA ILE A 56 8.83 15.71 -0.65
C ILE A 56 8.24 14.38 -1.15
N GLY A 57 7.11 13.95 -0.59
CA GLY A 57 6.42 12.72 -1.02
C GLY A 57 5.94 12.79 -2.48
N LEU A 58 5.40 13.95 -2.89
CA LEU A 58 4.95 14.16 -4.27
C LEU A 58 6.13 14.25 -5.23
N LEU A 59 7.24 14.89 -4.84
CA LEU A 59 8.47 14.91 -5.62
C LEU A 59 9.03 13.48 -5.81
N ALA A 60 9.06 12.69 -4.74
CA ALA A 60 9.50 11.29 -4.79
C ALA A 60 8.61 10.44 -5.68
N PHE A 61 7.30 10.68 -5.60
CA PHE A 61 6.31 10.03 -6.45
C PHE A 61 6.55 10.35 -7.93
N LEU A 62 6.63 11.63 -8.29
CA LEU A 62 6.81 12.06 -9.68
C LEU A 62 8.12 11.54 -10.26
N PHE A 63 9.20 11.58 -9.50
CA PHE A 63 10.48 11.05 -9.92
C PHE A 63 10.42 9.54 -10.14
N SER A 64 9.87 8.79 -9.17
CA SER A 64 9.75 7.34 -9.30
C SER A 64 8.83 6.94 -10.45
N LEU A 65 7.74 7.67 -10.66
CA LEU A 65 6.82 7.47 -11.77
C LEU A 65 7.50 7.78 -13.11
N GLY A 66 8.23 8.90 -13.22
CA GLY A 66 8.96 9.30 -14.42
C GLY A 66 9.95 8.23 -14.89
N ILE A 67 10.79 7.71 -13.99
CA ILE A 67 11.73 6.63 -14.32
C ILE A 67 11.01 5.32 -14.68
N THR A 68 9.87 5.05 -14.03
CA THR A 68 9.11 3.84 -14.35
C THR A 68 8.45 3.95 -15.74
N ILE A 69 7.99 5.15 -16.12
CA ILE A 69 7.47 5.43 -17.47
C ILE A 69 8.58 5.36 -18.51
N GLU A 70 9.75 5.94 -18.25
CA GLU A 70 10.91 5.82 -19.14
C GLU A 70 11.22 4.35 -19.45
N ARG A 71 11.17 3.49 -18.43
CA ARG A 71 11.36 2.04 -18.58
C ARG A 71 10.28 1.40 -19.45
N PHE A 72 9.03 1.82 -19.35
CA PHE A 72 7.95 1.33 -20.25
C PHE A 72 8.14 1.81 -21.70
N VAL A 73 8.58 3.05 -21.91
CA VAL A 73 8.79 3.61 -23.26
C VAL A 73 10.00 2.95 -23.94
N HIS A 74 11.09 2.73 -23.21
CA HIS A 74 12.22 1.95 -23.74
C HIS A 74 11.85 0.49 -24.01
N PHE A 75 10.99 -0.10 -23.19
CA PHE A 75 10.44 -1.43 -23.47
C PHE A 75 9.66 -1.45 -24.79
N GLU A 76 8.75 -0.50 -25.02
CA GLU A 76 7.95 -0.43 -26.26
C GLU A 76 8.85 -0.24 -27.49
N LYS A 77 9.87 0.61 -27.38
CA LYS A 77 10.81 0.85 -28.48
C LYS A 77 11.62 -0.40 -28.85
N ASN A 78 12.19 -1.08 -27.84
CA ASN A 78 12.95 -2.31 -28.06
C ASN A 78 12.06 -3.45 -28.59
N PHE A 79 10.78 -3.49 -28.17
CA PHE A 79 9.80 -4.43 -28.67
C PHE A 79 9.44 -4.18 -30.14
N ASN A 80 9.24 -2.92 -30.54
CA ASN A 80 8.92 -2.58 -31.93
C ASN A 80 10.12 -2.78 -32.87
N GLU A 81 11.33 -2.40 -32.44
CA GLU A 81 12.56 -2.62 -33.23
C GLU A 81 12.85 -4.11 -33.44
N SER A 82 12.60 -4.95 -32.43
CA SER A 82 12.72 -6.42 -32.58
C SER A 82 11.62 -7.02 -33.46
N ALA A 83 10.39 -6.48 -33.43
CA ALA A 83 9.32 -6.90 -34.33
C ALA A 83 9.59 -6.55 -35.80
N GLU A 84 10.15 -5.38 -36.09
CA GLU A 84 10.53 -4.95 -37.44
C GLU A 84 11.75 -5.72 -37.98
N ALA A 85 12.75 -5.99 -37.13
CA ALA A 85 13.89 -6.85 -37.47
C ALA A 85 13.46 -8.31 -37.76
N TYR A 86 12.43 -8.80 -37.08
CA TYR A 86 11.87 -10.14 -37.33
C TYR A 86 11.17 -10.24 -38.69
N GLN A 87 10.43 -9.20 -39.09
CA GLN A 87 9.74 -9.14 -40.38
C GLN A 87 10.71 -9.20 -41.57
N THR A 88 11.95 -8.72 -41.39
CA THR A 88 12.99 -8.75 -42.43
C THR A 88 13.76 -10.08 -42.49
N ILE A 89 13.82 -10.84 -41.39
CA ILE A 89 14.55 -12.12 -41.32
C ILE A 89 13.66 -13.31 -41.78
N CYS A 90 12.34 -13.21 -41.69
CA CYS A 90 11.41 -14.26 -42.12
C CYS A 90 10.86 -14.03 -43.54
N HIS A 91 11.71 -14.09 -44.56
CA HIS A 91 11.25 -14.11 -45.96
C HIS A 91 10.75 -15.51 -46.38
N PRO A 92 9.70 -15.63 -47.24
CA PRO A 92 8.97 -16.88 -47.51
C PRO A 92 9.67 -17.86 -48.48
N TYR A 93 10.98 -17.74 -48.70
CA TYR A 93 11.71 -18.49 -49.73
C TYR A 93 12.84 -19.37 -49.18
N ASN A 94 12.57 -20.11 -48.11
CA ASN A 94 13.09 -21.47 -47.93
C ASN A 94 12.49 -22.06 -46.67
N SER A 95 11.64 -23.06 -46.86
CA SER A 95 11.29 -24.00 -45.80
C SER A 95 12.58 -24.65 -45.28
N THR A 96 12.74 -24.70 -43.95
CA THR A 96 13.68 -25.52 -43.17
C THR A 96 14.95 -24.91 -42.57
N THR A 97 14.94 -23.64 -42.16
CA THR A 97 15.89 -23.18 -41.11
C THR A 97 15.21 -22.21 -40.15
N ASN A 98 14.80 -22.76 -39.00
CA ASN A 98 14.54 -22.14 -37.70
C ASN A 98 14.35 -20.61 -37.71
N CYS A 99 13.11 -20.16 -37.92
CA CYS A 99 12.70 -18.83 -37.48
C CYS A 99 12.89 -18.79 -35.95
N ILE A 100 13.81 -17.96 -35.46
CA ILE A 100 14.03 -17.77 -34.02
C ILE A 100 12.75 -17.18 -33.43
N GLU A 101 12.12 -17.91 -32.52
CA GLU A 101 10.85 -17.53 -31.88
C GLU A 101 10.97 -16.23 -31.08
N GLU A 102 9.87 -15.47 -31.10
CA GLU A 102 9.44 -14.39 -30.19
C GLU A 102 10.48 -13.88 -29.19
N CYS A 103 10.81 -12.58 -29.25
CA CYS A 103 11.29 -11.72 -28.15
C CYS A 103 11.65 -12.49 -26.85
N GLN A 104 12.68 -13.34 -26.94
CA GLN A 104 12.99 -14.36 -25.94
C GLN A 104 14.06 -13.86 -24.97
N ASP A 105 14.21 -12.54 -24.86
CA ASP A 105 14.97 -11.96 -23.77
C ASP A 105 14.04 -11.88 -22.55
N TRP A 106 14.05 -12.99 -21.81
CA TRP A 106 13.37 -13.24 -20.52
C TRP A 106 13.47 -12.09 -19.51
N THR A 107 14.48 -11.25 -19.66
CA THR A 107 14.73 -10.01 -18.90
C THR A 107 13.60 -8.99 -19.13
N CYS A 108 13.13 -8.81 -20.36
CA CYS A 108 12.18 -7.76 -20.77
C CYS A 108 10.77 -7.92 -20.16
N ILE A 109 10.21 -9.13 -20.13
CA ILE A 109 8.86 -9.40 -19.59
C ILE A 109 8.84 -9.31 -18.06
N SER A 110 9.91 -9.79 -17.42
CA SER A 110 10.06 -9.69 -15.96
C SER A 110 10.18 -8.22 -15.53
N ASP A 111 10.93 -7.43 -16.30
CA ASP A 111 11.13 -6.00 -16.07
C ASP A 111 9.83 -5.19 -16.20
N PHE A 112 8.99 -5.52 -17.19
CA PHE A 112 7.64 -4.97 -17.32
C PHE A 112 6.80 -5.23 -16.06
N SER A 113 6.78 -6.47 -15.58
CA SER A 113 5.96 -6.84 -14.42
C SER A 113 6.44 -6.16 -13.13
N PHE A 114 7.76 -6.07 -12.91
CA PHE A 114 8.30 -5.33 -11.78
C PHE A 114 7.98 -3.83 -11.87
N ALA A 115 8.00 -3.24 -13.07
CA ALA A 115 7.56 -1.86 -13.27
C ALA A 115 6.08 -1.65 -12.91
N VAL A 116 5.21 -2.59 -13.29
CA VAL A 116 3.78 -2.56 -12.90
C VAL A 116 3.61 -2.66 -11.38
N ILE A 117 4.32 -3.58 -10.72
CA ILE A 117 4.31 -3.73 -9.25
C ILE A 117 4.75 -2.45 -8.56
N LEU A 118 5.77 -1.76 -9.10
CA LEU A 118 6.22 -0.48 -8.57
C LEU A 118 5.14 0.60 -8.68
N ILE A 119 4.46 0.73 -9.82
CA ILE A 119 3.35 1.69 -9.98
C ILE A 119 2.23 1.42 -8.97
N ILE A 120 1.85 0.15 -8.81
CA ILE A 120 0.81 -0.25 -7.85
C ILE A 120 1.24 0.15 -6.43
N ASN A 121 2.43 -0.25 -6.00
CA ASN A 121 2.95 0.07 -4.67
C ASN A 121 3.07 1.58 -4.44
N LEU A 122 3.48 2.32 -5.46
CA LEU A 122 3.61 3.76 -5.41
C LEU A 122 2.23 4.44 -5.25
N SER A 123 1.21 3.94 -5.94
CA SER A 123 -0.17 4.42 -5.82
C SER A 123 -0.74 4.17 -4.42
N PHE A 124 -0.51 2.98 -3.84
CA PHE A 124 -0.90 2.68 -2.46
C PHE A 124 -0.13 3.51 -1.44
N CYS A 125 1.15 3.82 -1.69
CA CYS A 125 1.95 4.68 -0.82
C CYS A 125 1.37 6.10 -0.73
N LEU A 126 0.96 6.68 -1.87
CA LEU A 126 0.24 7.96 -1.88
C LEU A 126 -1.09 7.88 -1.12
N PHE A 127 -1.84 6.80 -1.32
CA PHE A 127 -3.10 6.58 -0.62
C PHE A 127 -2.90 6.54 0.91
N TYR A 128 -1.93 5.77 1.41
CA TYR A 128 -1.63 5.70 2.85
C TYR A 128 -1.11 7.02 3.40
N GLY A 129 -0.23 7.72 2.67
CA GLY A 129 0.28 9.03 3.08
C GLY A 129 -0.82 10.07 3.19
N ALA A 130 -1.74 10.10 2.21
CA ALA A 130 -2.87 11.02 2.19
C ALA A 130 -3.91 10.69 3.26
N ASP A 131 -4.36 9.43 3.36
CA ASP A 131 -5.36 9.01 4.37
C ASP A 131 -4.79 9.17 5.78
N GLY A 132 -3.53 8.78 5.97
CA GLY A 132 -2.84 8.88 7.25
C GLY A 132 -2.75 10.32 7.74
N LEU A 133 -2.40 11.24 6.85
CA LEU A 133 -2.30 12.66 7.15
C LEU A 133 -3.67 13.32 7.40
N LEU A 134 -4.66 13.03 6.56
CA LEU A 134 -5.98 13.65 6.65
C LEU A 134 -6.77 13.16 7.86
N ARG A 135 -6.62 11.89 8.24
CA ARG A 135 -7.36 11.28 9.36
C ARG A 135 -6.52 11.12 10.63
N GLU A 136 -5.30 11.65 10.64
CA GLU A 136 -4.30 11.49 11.72
C GLU A 136 -4.17 10.04 12.22
N ARG A 137 -4.12 9.10 11.27
CA ARG A 137 -3.99 7.68 11.56
C ARG A 137 -2.53 7.30 11.54
N ALA A 138 -1.92 7.35 12.73
CA ALA A 138 -0.50 7.08 12.94
C ALA A 138 -0.02 5.74 12.34
N TYR A 139 -0.87 4.70 12.35
CA TYR A 139 -0.53 3.39 11.79
C TYR A 139 -0.48 3.35 10.26
N GLU A 140 -1.13 4.26 9.55
CA GLU A 140 -1.07 4.30 8.08
C GLU A 140 0.31 4.78 7.60
N PHE A 141 1.05 5.53 8.42
CA PHE A 141 2.45 5.88 8.15
C PHE A 141 3.41 4.68 8.21
N LEU A 142 3.04 3.59 8.91
CA LEU A 142 3.81 2.35 8.82
C LEU A 142 3.79 1.80 7.39
N GLY A 143 2.68 1.98 6.66
CA GLY A 143 2.57 1.59 5.25
C GLY A 143 3.58 2.34 4.37
N VAL A 144 3.73 3.66 4.60
CA VAL A 144 4.73 4.50 3.92
C VAL A 144 6.15 4.03 4.26
N PHE A 145 6.44 3.75 5.54
CA PHE A 145 7.75 3.28 5.98
C PHE A 145 8.14 1.94 5.33
N VAL A 146 7.22 0.96 5.35
CA VAL A 146 7.42 -0.35 4.72
C VAL A 146 7.62 -0.20 3.21
N ALA A 147 6.83 0.64 2.54
CA ALA A 147 6.96 0.88 1.10
C ALA A 147 8.32 1.47 0.73
N VAL A 148 8.80 2.47 1.48
CA VAL A 148 10.13 3.07 1.24
C VAL A 148 11.24 2.04 1.43
N ILE A 149 11.19 1.22 2.48
CA ILE A 149 12.18 0.16 2.71
C ILE A 149 12.19 -0.84 1.56
N LEU A 150 11.02 -1.31 1.12
CA LEU A 150 10.92 -2.26 0.01
C LEU A 150 11.48 -1.68 -1.29
N VAL A 151 11.20 -0.40 -1.58
CA VAL A 151 11.75 0.28 -2.76
C VAL A 151 13.27 0.43 -2.66
N LEU A 152 13.80 0.83 -1.51
CA LEU A 152 15.25 0.94 -1.31
C LEU A 152 15.95 -0.40 -1.49
N LEU A 153 15.41 -1.48 -0.89
CA LEU A 153 15.94 -2.83 -1.07
C LEU A 153 15.90 -3.26 -2.53
N TYR A 154 14.77 -3.03 -3.23
CA TYR A 154 14.64 -3.38 -4.64
C TYR A 154 15.66 -2.65 -5.51
N VAL A 155 15.80 -1.33 -5.36
CA VAL A 155 16.73 -0.54 -6.18
C VAL A 155 18.17 -0.92 -5.89
N THR A 156 18.52 -1.22 -4.63
CA THR A 156 19.85 -1.71 -4.26
C THR A 156 20.13 -3.09 -4.84
N ILE A 157 19.21 -4.05 -4.72
CA ILE A 157 19.38 -5.41 -5.29
C ILE A 157 19.53 -5.33 -6.82
N ASN A 158 18.69 -4.52 -7.48
CA ASN A 158 18.76 -4.35 -8.93
C ASN A 158 20.09 -3.72 -9.39
N PHE A 159 20.66 -2.80 -8.61
CA PHE A 159 21.96 -2.21 -8.91
C PHE A 159 23.11 -3.21 -8.69
N ILE A 160 23.10 -3.95 -7.57
CA ILE A 160 24.12 -4.95 -7.27
C ILE A 160 24.13 -6.04 -8.33
N TYR A 161 22.95 -6.55 -8.69
CA TYR A 161 22.81 -7.59 -9.71
C TYR A 161 23.44 -7.14 -11.04
N HIS A 162 23.16 -5.91 -11.46
CA HIS A 162 23.73 -5.35 -12.68
C HIS A 162 25.27 -5.19 -12.61
N MET A 163 25.81 -4.76 -11.47
CA MET A 163 27.26 -4.62 -11.28
C MET A 163 27.99 -5.96 -11.29
N VAL A 164 27.39 -7.01 -10.72
CA VAL A 164 27.97 -8.37 -10.72
C VAL A 164 28.01 -8.94 -12.13
N ASN A 165 26.95 -8.75 -12.91
CA ASN A 165 26.90 -9.25 -14.29
C ASN A 165 27.89 -8.50 -15.20
N ILE A 166 28.06 -7.18 -15.04
CA ILE A 166 29.10 -6.42 -15.76
C ILE A 166 30.50 -6.96 -15.45
N ALA A 167 30.77 -7.41 -14.22
CA ALA A 167 32.08 -7.95 -13.87
C ALA A 167 32.36 -9.33 -14.51
N GLN A 168 31.34 -9.99 -15.05
CA GLN A 168 31.44 -11.32 -15.66
C GLN A 168 31.41 -11.30 -17.19
N ASP A 169 30.67 -10.39 -17.82
CA ASP A 169 30.60 -10.25 -19.28
C ASP A 169 31.43 -9.07 -19.78
N ASN A 170 32.32 -9.32 -20.74
CA ASN A 170 33.17 -8.30 -21.36
C ASN A 170 32.34 -7.13 -21.93
N GLU A 171 32.80 -5.92 -21.62
CA GLU A 171 32.24 -4.55 -21.73
C GLU A 171 31.43 -4.10 -22.97
N GLU A 172 31.15 -4.91 -24.00
CA GLU A 172 30.77 -4.37 -25.33
C GLU A 172 29.27 -4.18 -25.62
N GLN A 173 28.35 -4.49 -24.70
CA GLN A 173 26.91 -4.40 -25.01
C GLN A 173 26.10 -3.65 -23.96
N PHE A 174 26.44 -2.38 -23.71
CA PHE A 174 25.60 -1.50 -22.90
C PHE A 174 25.24 -0.18 -23.60
N SER A 175 23.94 0.05 -23.73
CA SER A 175 23.39 1.37 -24.04
C SER A 175 23.71 2.32 -22.88
N HIS A 176 24.56 3.32 -23.10
CA HIS A 176 25.03 4.27 -22.08
C HIS A 176 23.90 4.96 -21.28
N GLY A 177 22.67 4.99 -21.78
CA GLY A 177 21.51 5.54 -21.08
C GLY A 177 21.01 4.69 -19.91
N GLU A 178 21.09 3.36 -20.00
CA GLU A 178 20.45 2.47 -19.02
C GLU A 178 21.20 2.44 -17.68
N LEU A 179 22.53 2.42 -17.73
CA LEU A 179 23.38 2.50 -16.54
C LEU A 179 23.17 3.83 -15.81
N ALA A 180 23.11 4.94 -16.55
CA ALA A 180 22.88 6.27 -16.00
C ALA A 180 21.53 6.36 -15.29
N ALA A 181 20.45 5.87 -15.91
CA ALA A 181 19.12 5.85 -15.31
C ALA A 181 19.08 5.01 -14.01
N ARG A 182 19.73 3.85 -13.98
CA ARG A 182 19.83 2.98 -12.78
C ARG A 182 20.57 3.67 -11.63
N ILE A 183 21.70 4.32 -11.92
CA ILE A 183 22.47 5.08 -10.93
C ILE A 183 21.67 6.26 -10.40
N ILE A 184 21.06 7.05 -11.29
CA ILE A 184 20.21 8.19 -10.92
C ILE A 184 19.07 7.74 -10.01
N ARG A 185 18.42 6.62 -10.34
CA ARG A 185 17.36 6.02 -9.52
C ARG A 185 17.85 5.64 -8.12
N LEU A 186 19.02 5.00 -8.02
CA LEU A 186 19.61 4.60 -6.75
C LEU A 186 19.92 5.83 -5.88
N VAL A 187 20.66 6.80 -6.43
CA VAL A 187 21.08 8.01 -5.71
C VAL A 187 19.87 8.79 -5.21
N VAL A 188 18.89 9.06 -6.08
CA VAL A 188 17.71 9.83 -5.67
C VAL A 188 16.85 9.06 -4.68
N SER A 189 16.69 7.74 -4.83
CA SER A 189 15.94 6.93 -3.85
C SER A 189 16.61 6.94 -2.48
N TRP A 190 17.94 6.83 -2.42
CA TRP A 190 18.72 6.84 -1.17
C TRP A 190 18.80 8.21 -0.50
N ILE A 191 18.64 9.30 -1.23
CA ILE A 191 18.54 10.64 -0.64
C ILE A 191 17.10 10.89 -0.17
N LEU A 192 16.13 10.70 -1.07
CA LEU A 192 14.76 11.13 -0.86
C LEU A 192 13.97 10.19 0.05
N GLY A 193 14.27 8.88 0.02
CA GLY A 193 13.63 7.87 0.86
C GLY A 193 13.83 8.11 2.36
N PRO A 194 15.07 8.19 2.86
CA PRO A 194 15.35 8.49 4.27
C PRO A 194 14.80 9.84 4.72
N ILE A 195 14.85 10.87 3.86
CA ILE A 195 14.25 12.18 4.15
C ILE A 195 12.73 12.03 4.34
N LEU A 196 12.05 11.33 3.42
CA LEU A 196 10.61 11.08 3.50
C LEU A 196 10.24 10.33 4.79
N VAL A 197 11.04 9.32 5.16
CA VAL A 197 10.87 8.57 6.41
C VAL A 197 11.08 9.45 7.64
N ALA A 198 12.10 10.30 7.67
CA ALA A 198 12.36 11.22 8.78
C ALA A 198 11.18 12.19 8.99
N PHE A 199 10.65 12.75 7.90
CA PHE A 199 9.46 13.60 7.96
C PHE A 199 8.19 12.82 8.34
N ALA A 200 8.01 11.59 7.84
CA ALA A 200 6.91 10.72 8.26
C ALA A 200 6.94 10.45 9.77
N ILE A 201 8.13 10.19 10.34
CA ILE A 201 8.32 10.00 11.79
C ILE A 201 8.06 11.31 12.56
N ALA A 202 8.55 12.44 12.06
CA ALA A 202 8.30 13.74 12.69
C ALA A 202 6.80 14.09 12.72
N VAL A 203 6.09 13.78 11.64
CA VAL A 203 4.63 13.91 11.57
C VAL A 203 3.96 12.92 12.52
N TYR A 204 4.37 11.66 12.54
CA TYR A 204 3.86 10.62 13.43
C TYR A 204 3.86 11.05 14.91
N PHE A 205 4.96 11.62 15.40
CA PHE A 205 5.05 12.08 16.80
C PHE A 205 4.16 13.28 17.12
N ARG A 206 3.77 14.06 16.11
CA ARG A 206 2.87 15.21 16.27
C ARG A 206 1.39 14.83 16.13
N MET A 207 1.11 13.61 15.67
CA MET A 207 -0.25 13.14 15.51
C MET A 207 -0.93 12.89 16.86
N GLY A 208 -2.23 13.13 16.90
CA GLY A 208 -3.07 12.66 17.99
C GLY A 208 -4.08 13.65 18.51
N LYS A 209 -4.07 14.86 17.95
CA LYS A 209 -5.01 15.91 18.32
C LYS A 209 -6.42 15.59 17.84
N LEU A 210 -6.56 15.04 16.62
CA LEU A 210 -7.86 14.70 16.04
C LEU A 210 -8.57 13.58 16.81
N TRP A 211 -7.87 12.48 17.11
CA TRP A 211 -8.50 11.38 17.86
C TRP A 211 -8.73 11.76 19.33
N PHE A 212 -7.87 12.57 19.96
CA PHE A 212 -8.13 13.11 21.30
C PHE A 212 -9.41 13.97 21.32
N LEU A 213 -9.63 14.78 20.27
CA LEU A 213 -10.86 15.55 20.09
C LEU A 213 -12.10 14.72 19.71
N LEU A 214 -11.93 13.49 19.20
CA LEU A 214 -13.05 12.60 18.83
C LEU A 214 -13.45 11.66 19.97
N VAL A 215 -12.47 11.08 20.64
CA VAL A 215 -12.62 9.99 21.61
C VAL A 215 -12.56 10.50 23.06
N GLY A 216 -11.93 11.66 23.29
CA GLY A 216 -11.63 12.19 24.61
C GLY A 216 -10.56 11.37 25.35
N GLY A 217 -10.46 11.56 26.67
CA GLY A 217 -9.47 10.88 27.52
C GLY A 217 -9.75 9.40 27.84
N ASN A 218 -10.75 8.76 27.23
CA ASN A 218 -11.11 7.38 27.57
C ASN A 218 -10.13 6.36 26.94
N ARG A 219 -9.37 5.66 27.79
CA ARG A 219 -8.36 4.67 27.39
C ARG A 219 -8.93 3.49 26.60
N THR A 220 -10.12 3.00 26.95
CA THR A 220 -10.74 1.85 26.28
C THR A 220 -11.13 2.20 24.85
N LEU A 221 -11.73 3.38 24.68
CA LEU A 221 -12.16 3.85 23.38
C LEU A 221 -10.99 4.21 22.46
N LYS A 222 -9.91 4.75 23.03
CA LYS A 222 -8.64 4.96 22.33
C LYS A 222 -8.11 3.64 21.75
N ARG A 223 -8.03 2.60 22.58
CA ARG A 223 -7.53 1.29 22.16
C ARG A 223 -8.41 0.66 21.08
N ALA A 224 -9.74 0.76 21.22
CA ALA A 224 -10.67 0.28 20.21
C ALA A 224 -10.49 1.00 18.86
N TYR A 225 -10.40 2.34 18.86
CA TYR A 225 -10.14 3.13 17.66
C TYR A 225 -8.81 2.75 17.00
N GLN A 226 -7.74 2.59 17.79
CA GLN A 226 -6.42 2.18 17.30
C GLN A 226 -6.45 0.80 16.65
N CYS A 227 -7.07 -0.19 17.29
CA CYS A 227 -7.23 -1.53 16.72
C CYS A 227 -8.07 -1.52 15.44
N THR A 228 -9.17 -0.77 15.40
CA THR A 228 -10.02 -0.62 14.22
C THR A 228 -9.28 0.04 13.05
N SER A 229 -8.53 1.11 13.33
CA SER A 229 -7.72 1.80 12.33
C SER A 229 -6.62 0.87 11.79
N PHE A 230 -5.93 0.14 12.66
CA PHE A 230 -4.88 -0.78 12.25
C PHE A 230 -5.42 -1.94 11.41
N LEU A 231 -6.57 -2.50 11.80
CA LEU A 231 -7.26 -3.53 11.01
C LEU A 231 -7.64 -3.01 9.63
N ALA A 232 -8.16 -1.78 9.53
CA ALA A 232 -8.48 -1.17 8.25
C ALA A 232 -7.24 -1.04 7.36
N SER A 233 -6.09 -0.61 7.90
CA SER A 233 -4.83 -0.53 7.15
C SER A 233 -4.36 -1.91 6.67
N LEU A 234 -4.45 -2.94 7.50
CA LEU A 234 -4.11 -4.31 7.11
C LEU A 234 -5.00 -4.85 5.97
N LEU A 235 -6.28 -4.48 5.94
CA LEU A 235 -7.20 -4.88 4.86
C LEU A 235 -6.79 -4.29 3.50
N PHE A 236 -6.46 -3.00 3.45
CA PHE A 236 -5.95 -2.38 2.22
C PHE A 236 -4.58 -2.93 1.82
N PHE A 237 -3.71 -3.22 2.79
CA PHE A 237 -2.43 -3.85 2.53
C PHE A 237 -2.61 -5.26 1.94
N ASN A 238 -3.60 -6.03 2.40
CA ASN A 238 -3.91 -7.34 1.82
C ASN A 238 -4.38 -7.22 0.36
N ILE A 239 -5.18 -6.20 0.00
CA ILE A 239 -5.53 -5.94 -1.41
C ILE A 239 -4.27 -5.64 -2.23
N GLN A 240 -3.42 -4.72 -1.75
CA GLN A 240 -2.19 -4.35 -2.44
C GLN A 240 -1.30 -5.57 -2.70
N LEU A 241 -1.10 -6.42 -1.68
CA LEU A 241 -0.31 -7.63 -1.81
C LEU A 241 -0.95 -8.64 -2.78
N LEU A 242 -2.27 -8.79 -2.76
CA LEU A 242 -2.98 -9.69 -3.65
C LEU A 242 -2.88 -9.27 -5.13
N ILE A 243 -2.94 -7.96 -5.41
CA ILE A 243 -2.70 -7.42 -6.76
C ILE A 243 -1.25 -7.66 -7.17
N ASN A 244 -0.28 -7.46 -6.28
CA ASN A 244 1.13 -7.74 -6.58
C ASN A 244 1.36 -9.23 -6.88
N VAL A 245 0.73 -10.15 -6.13
CA VAL A 245 0.78 -11.59 -6.39
C VAL A 245 0.12 -11.95 -7.72
N LEU A 246 -0.99 -11.29 -8.08
CA LEU A 246 -1.62 -11.44 -9.40
C LEU A 246 -0.64 -11.06 -10.51
N VAL A 247 -0.02 -9.88 -10.43
CA VAL A 247 0.95 -9.42 -11.44
C VAL A 247 2.13 -10.38 -11.53
N LEU A 248 2.75 -10.76 -10.40
CA LEU A 248 3.87 -11.71 -10.35
C LEU A 248 3.51 -13.09 -10.91
N ALA A 249 2.30 -13.58 -10.65
CA ALA A 249 1.86 -14.86 -11.19
C ALA A 249 1.74 -14.81 -12.72
N TYR A 250 1.31 -13.67 -13.27
CA TYR A 250 1.09 -13.44 -14.70
C TYR A 250 2.34 -13.04 -15.48
N THR A 251 3.46 -12.74 -14.80
CA THR A 251 4.76 -12.40 -15.40
C THR A 251 5.35 -13.49 -16.29
N ARG A 252 4.73 -14.68 -16.38
CA ARG A 252 5.15 -15.75 -17.31
C ARG A 252 3.96 -16.38 -18.03
N ASN A 253 4.16 -16.69 -19.30
CA ASN A 253 3.23 -17.43 -20.17
C ASN A 253 3.08 -18.92 -19.76
N GLY A 254 2.65 -19.21 -18.52
CA GLY A 254 1.96 -20.47 -18.20
C GLY A 254 2.69 -21.58 -17.44
N THR A 255 3.83 -21.37 -16.77
CA THR A 255 4.47 -22.49 -16.03
C THR A 255 4.12 -22.57 -14.55
N PHE A 256 3.86 -21.44 -13.87
CA PHE A 256 3.39 -21.43 -12.47
C PHE A 256 1.87 -21.32 -12.35
N LEU A 257 1.20 -20.99 -13.46
CA LEU A 257 -0.25 -20.84 -13.53
C LEU A 257 -0.79 -22.03 -14.31
N ASN A 258 -1.51 -22.90 -13.60
CA ASN A 258 -2.30 -23.92 -14.27
C ASN A 258 -3.38 -23.26 -15.14
N SER A 259 -3.84 -23.90 -16.22
CA SER A 259 -4.85 -23.30 -17.13
C SER A 259 -6.09 -22.82 -16.39
N THR A 260 -6.53 -23.55 -15.36
CA THR A 260 -7.65 -23.17 -14.48
C THR A 260 -7.31 -21.99 -13.56
N GLU A 261 -6.06 -21.89 -13.10
CA GLU A 261 -5.61 -20.83 -12.18
C GLU A 261 -5.58 -19.47 -12.87
N LYS A 262 -5.28 -19.44 -14.18
CA LYS A 262 -5.37 -18.21 -14.99
C LYS A 262 -6.75 -17.56 -14.85
N ILE A 263 -7.83 -18.35 -14.84
CA ILE A 263 -9.19 -17.80 -14.74
C ILE A 263 -9.55 -17.50 -13.28
N ILE A 264 -9.24 -18.41 -12.36
CA ILE A 264 -9.67 -18.31 -10.95
C ILE A 264 -9.01 -17.12 -10.22
N LEU A 265 -7.71 -16.88 -10.46
CA LEU A 265 -6.95 -15.88 -9.71
C LEU A 265 -7.49 -14.45 -9.90
N PRO A 266 -7.68 -13.92 -11.12
CA PRO A 266 -8.28 -12.60 -11.33
C PRO A 266 -9.68 -12.46 -10.73
N ILE A 267 -10.51 -13.51 -10.85
CA ILE A 267 -11.86 -13.53 -10.26
C ILE A 267 -11.77 -13.41 -8.74
N MET A 268 -10.86 -14.17 -8.11
CA MET A 268 -10.63 -14.08 -6.67
C MET A 268 -10.15 -12.69 -6.26
N VAL A 269 -9.20 -12.09 -6.99
CA VAL A 269 -8.71 -10.73 -6.68
C VAL A 269 -9.83 -9.71 -6.79
N ALA A 270 -10.61 -9.74 -7.87
CA ALA A 270 -11.76 -8.85 -8.07
C ALA A 270 -12.82 -9.03 -6.97
N PHE A 271 -13.11 -10.28 -6.59
CA PHE A 271 -14.03 -10.60 -5.50
C PHE A 271 -13.55 -10.05 -4.16
N ILE A 272 -12.27 -10.20 -3.82
CA ILE A 272 -11.69 -9.66 -2.58
C ILE A 272 -11.70 -8.13 -2.60
N MET A 273 -11.40 -7.50 -3.74
CA MET A 273 -11.51 -6.04 -3.91
C MET A 273 -12.94 -5.54 -3.68
N PHE A 274 -13.96 -6.32 -4.04
CA PHE A 274 -15.37 -5.97 -3.82
C PHE A 274 -15.81 -6.17 -2.37
N ILE A 275 -15.42 -7.29 -1.73
CA ILE A 275 -15.88 -7.62 -0.38
C ILE A 275 -15.14 -6.83 0.72
N THR A 276 -13.91 -6.39 0.46
CA THR A 276 -13.09 -5.67 1.45
C THR A 276 -13.68 -4.31 1.86
N PRO A 277 -14.18 -3.46 0.95
CA PRO A 277 -14.95 -2.26 1.32
C PRO A 277 -16.16 -2.58 2.20
N MET A 278 -16.87 -3.69 1.92
CA MET A 278 -18.00 -4.12 2.74
C MET A 278 -17.56 -4.51 4.16
N GLY A 279 -16.44 -5.23 4.30
CA GLY A 279 -15.82 -5.52 5.59
C GLY A 279 -15.36 -4.26 6.33
N TRP A 280 -14.73 -3.32 5.62
CA TRP A 280 -14.31 -2.04 6.16
C TRP A 280 -15.49 -1.24 6.72
N ILE A 281 -16.59 -1.12 5.97
CA ILE A 281 -17.83 -0.50 6.42
C ILE A 281 -18.39 -1.24 7.64
N GLY A 282 -18.45 -2.58 7.59
CA GLY A 282 -18.94 -3.41 8.69
C GLY A 282 -18.20 -3.15 10.01
N ILE A 283 -16.87 -3.00 9.94
CA ILE A 283 -16.02 -2.69 11.10
C ILE A 283 -16.35 -1.32 11.69
N TRP A 284 -16.46 -0.27 10.84
CA TRP A 284 -16.73 1.09 11.32
C TRP A 284 -18.14 1.29 11.86
N TYR A 285 -19.12 0.59 11.29
CA TYR A 285 -20.52 0.62 11.75
C TYR A 285 -20.81 -0.37 12.88
N GLU A 286 -19.79 -1.12 13.35
CA GLU A 286 -19.92 -2.18 14.36
C GLU A 286 -20.98 -3.25 14.00
N LEU A 287 -21.11 -3.56 12.71
CA LEU A 287 -22.06 -4.55 12.20
C LEU A 287 -21.47 -5.96 12.29
N TYR A 288 -21.87 -6.70 13.33
CA TYR A 288 -21.39 -8.05 13.59
C TYR A 288 -21.61 -8.99 12.38
N SER A 289 -22.83 -9.04 11.85
CA SER A 289 -23.18 -9.95 10.75
C SER A 289 -22.37 -9.68 9.48
N VAL A 290 -22.21 -8.41 9.10
CA VAL A 290 -21.44 -8.02 7.91
C VAL A 290 -19.96 -8.36 8.09
N THR A 291 -19.41 -8.08 9.27
CA THR A 291 -18.01 -8.39 9.58
C THR A 291 -17.75 -9.89 9.60
N ALA A 292 -18.67 -10.69 10.14
CA ALA A 292 -18.57 -12.15 10.16
C ALA A 292 -18.62 -12.75 8.74
N ILE A 293 -19.56 -12.30 7.91
CA ILE A 293 -19.66 -12.72 6.50
C ILE A 293 -18.37 -12.38 5.74
N PHE A 294 -17.87 -11.16 5.92
CA PHE A 294 -16.60 -10.72 5.33
C PHE A 294 -15.42 -11.61 5.74
N LEU A 295 -15.29 -11.94 7.03
CA LEU A 295 -14.19 -12.80 7.51
C LEU A 295 -14.25 -14.21 6.94
N VAL A 296 -15.45 -14.77 6.77
CA VAL A 296 -15.62 -16.09 6.12
C VAL A 296 -15.12 -16.05 4.68
N PHE A 297 -15.48 -15.02 3.91
CA PHE A 297 -14.99 -14.86 2.55
C PHE A 297 -13.49 -14.58 2.47
N LEU A 298 -12.91 -13.92 3.48
CA LEU A 298 -11.49 -13.62 3.52
C LEU A 298 -10.61 -14.89 3.62
N ILE A 299 -11.16 -16.02 4.11
CA ILE A 299 -10.46 -17.32 4.21
C ILE A 299 -10.02 -17.85 2.83
N LEU A 300 -10.63 -17.40 1.73
CA LEU A 300 -10.17 -17.76 0.38
C LEU A 300 -8.72 -17.31 0.12
N THR A 301 -8.32 -16.18 0.71
CA THR A 301 -6.99 -15.59 0.53
C THR A 301 -5.85 -16.49 1.06
N PRO A 302 -5.82 -16.90 2.35
CA PRO A 302 -4.75 -17.78 2.86
C PRO A 302 -4.77 -19.15 2.21
N VAL A 303 -5.93 -19.69 1.81
CA VAL A 303 -6.02 -20.96 1.08
C VAL A 303 -5.26 -20.84 -0.25
N TYR A 304 -5.45 -19.74 -0.97
CA TYR A 304 -4.70 -19.48 -2.20
C TYR A 304 -3.20 -19.28 -1.94
N TYR A 305 -2.81 -18.51 -0.91
CA TYR A 305 -1.38 -18.33 -0.57
C TYR A 305 -0.69 -19.67 -0.27
N ILE A 306 -1.34 -20.56 0.50
CA ILE A 306 -0.81 -21.90 0.79
C ILE A 306 -0.69 -22.74 -0.49
N TYR A 307 -1.75 -22.78 -1.30
CA TYR A 307 -1.73 -23.50 -2.58
C TYR A 307 -0.56 -23.02 -3.45
N LYS A 308 -0.37 -21.70 -3.55
CA LYS A 308 0.67 -21.13 -4.40
C LYS A 308 2.07 -21.41 -3.87
N ILE A 309 2.30 -21.34 -2.55
CA ILE A 309 3.57 -21.74 -1.92
C ILE A 309 3.90 -23.19 -2.27
N VAL A 310 2.94 -24.11 -2.14
CA VAL A 310 3.13 -25.52 -2.47
C VAL A 310 3.41 -25.72 -3.96
N ASN A 311 2.70 -25.01 -4.83
CA ASN A 311 2.89 -25.09 -6.27
C ASN A 311 4.29 -24.58 -6.68
N VAL A 312 4.75 -23.47 -6.13
CA VAL A 312 6.11 -22.96 -6.35
C VAL A 312 7.14 -23.97 -5.84
N ALA A 313 6.97 -24.47 -4.61
CA ALA A 313 7.91 -25.41 -4.00
C ALA A 313 8.05 -26.73 -4.77
N LYS A 314 6.96 -27.24 -5.37
CA LYS A 314 6.98 -28.45 -6.20
C LYS A 314 7.69 -28.25 -7.54
N ASN A 315 7.53 -27.07 -8.14
CA ASN A 315 8.10 -26.75 -9.45
C ASN A 315 9.53 -26.19 -9.36
N PHE A 316 9.99 -25.84 -8.15
CA PHE A 316 11.36 -25.37 -7.90
C PHE A 316 12.45 -26.43 -8.17
N PRO A 317 12.39 -27.67 -7.64
CA PRO A 317 13.45 -28.67 -7.84
C PRO A 317 13.55 -29.21 -9.28
N LEU A 318 12.46 -29.19 -10.06
CA LEU A 318 12.44 -29.58 -11.47
C LEU A 318 13.33 -28.68 -12.35
N TYR A 319 13.67 -27.48 -11.88
CA TYR A 319 14.50 -26.54 -12.61
C TYR A 319 15.98 -26.69 -12.28
N ASN A 320 16.32 -26.90 -10.99
CA ASN A 320 17.69 -27.16 -10.55
C ASN A 320 18.24 -28.51 -11.03
N SER A 321 17.36 -29.39 -11.51
CA SER A 321 17.71 -30.65 -12.14
C SER A 321 17.42 -30.61 -13.64
N HIS A 322 17.99 -29.63 -14.35
CA HIS A 322 18.36 -29.91 -15.73
C HIS A 322 19.53 -30.90 -15.70
N PRO A 323 19.35 -32.18 -16.11
CA PRO A 323 20.48 -33.04 -16.34
C PRO A 323 21.33 -32.38 -17.43
N GLY A 324 22.53 -31.94 -17.08
CA GLY A 324 23.43 -31.31 -18.06
C GLY A 324 23.77 -32.27 -19.19
N ARG A 325 23.99 -31.73 -20.40
CA ARG A 325 25.15 -31.98 -21.30
C ARG A 325 24.85 -31.73 -22.79
N ASP A 326 25.84 -31.08 -23.39
CA ASP A 326 26.27 -31.16 -24.79
C ASP A 326 25.64 -30.19 -25.82
N GLY A 327 25.93 -28.90 -25.64
CA GLY A 327 25.88 -27.92 -26.73
C GLY A 327 26.44 -26.56 -26.29
N PRO A 328 27.41 -25.95 -27.02
CA PRO A 328 27.93 -24.64 -26.69
C PRO A 328 27.06 -23.57 -27.34
N SER A 329 25.85 -23.34 -26.83
CA SER A 329 25.04 -22.17 -27.19
C SER A 329 23.74 -22.18 -26.38
N HIS A 330 23.47 -21.09 -25.68
CA HIS A 330 22.37 -20.83 -24.74
C HIS A 330 22.66 -21.22 -23.28
N GLU A 331 23.55 -20.45 -22.66
CA GLU A 331 23.39 -20.06 -21.25
C GLU A 331 22.03 -19.37 -21.09
N VAL A 332 20.97 -20.15 -20.89
CA VAL A 332 19.66 -19.61 -20.57
C VAL A 332 19.78 -18.94 -19.20
N ASN A 333 19.55 -17.63 -19.14
CA ASN A 333 19.52 -16.78 -17.94
C ASN A 333 18.59 -17.35 -16.85
N SER A 334 19.06 -18.35 -16.10
CA SER A 334 18.36 -19.04 -15.02
C SER A 334 18.10 -18.13 -13.81
N SER A 335 18.93 -17.10 -13.65
CA SER A 335 18.92 -16.15 -12.53
C SER A 335 17.61 -15.37 -12.38
N HIS A 336 16.99 -14.93 -13.49
CA HIS A 336 15.76 -14.13 -13.44
C HIS A 336 14.52 -14.98 -13.08
N TYR A 337 14.50 -16.25 -13.49
CA TYR A 337 13.44 -17.19 -13.13
C TYR A 337 13.43 -17.47 -11.61
N GLU A 338 14.62 -17.69 -11.05
CA GLU A 338 14.79 -17.89 -9.61
C GLU A 338 14.32 -16.66 -8.82
N LEU A 339 14.60 -15.46 -9.32
CA LEU A 339 14.20 -14.21 -8.67
C LEU A 339 12.68 -14.02 -8.65
N VAL A 340 11.97 -14.30 -9.75
CA VAL A 340 10.50 -14.24 -9.78
C VAL A 340 9.88 -15.31 -8.89
N ALA A 341 10.41 -16.54 -8.92
CA ALA A 341 9.93 -17.63 -8.06
C ALA A 341 10.14 -17.30 -6.57
N ALA A 342 11.31 -16.78 -6.21
CA ALA A 342 11.62 -16.32 -4.85
C ALA A 342 10.72 -15.16 -4.43
N ALA A 343 10.52 -14.16 -5.29
CA ALA A 343 9.62 -13.03 -5.03
C ALA A 343 8.18 -13.51 -4.80
N LEU A 344 7.71 -14.46 -5.61
CA LEU A 344 6.38 -15.03 -5.48
C LEU A 344 6.26 -15.84 -4.18
N PHE A 345 7.26 -16.64 -3.83
CA PHE A 345 7.30 -17.35 -2.54
C PHE A 345 7.24 -16.38 -1.35
N VAL A 346 8.12 -15.37 -1.33
CA VAL A 346 8.19 -14.36 -0.27
C VAL A 346 6.87 -13.58 -0.15
N ALA A 347 6.28 -13.16 -1.27
CA ALA A 347 5.02 -12.42 -1.27
C ALA A 347 3.88 -13.24 -0.64
N ASN A 348 3.77 -14.53 -0.97
CA ASN A 348 2.73 -15.40 -0.40
C ASN A 348 2.97 -15.67 1.11
N VAL A 349 4.22 -15.82 1.56
CA VAL A 349 4.55 -15.97 2.98
C VAL A 349 4.18 -14.70 3.77
N ILE A 350 4.54 -13.53 3.26
CA ILE A 350 4.16 -12.23 3.84
C ILE A 350 2.62 -12.12 3.89
N GLY A 351 1.94 -12.49 2.81
CA GLY A 351 0.47 -12.51 2.74
C GLY A 351 -0.18 -13.37 3.83
N LEU A 352 0.39 -14.54 4.11
CA LEU A 352 -0.09 -15.42 5.17
C LEU A 352 0.12 -14.81 6.57
N LEU A 353 1.27 -14.18 6.81
CA LEU A 353 1.53 -13.44 8.07
C LEU A 353 0.53 -12.31 8.28
N ILE A 354 0.23 -11.54 7.23
CA ILE A 354 -0.76 -10.45 7.28
C ILE A 354 -2.15 -11.00 7.56
N PHE A 355 -2.53 -12.13 6.96
CA PHE A 355 -3.82 -12.76 7.24
C PHE A 355 -3.95 -13.17 8.72
N VAL A 356 -2.89 -13.72 9.31
CA VAL A 356 -2.87 -14.04 10.75
C VAL A 356 -3.04 -12.77 11.59
N LEU A 357 -2.35 -11.67 11.25
CA LEU A 357 -2.52 -10.39 11.91
C LEU A 357 -3.96 -9.86 11.76
N ILE A 358 -4.56 -9.96 10.58
CA ILE A 358 -5.96 -9.58 10.35
C ILE A 358 -6.89 -10.37 11.28
N CYS A 359 -6.71 -11.68 11.41
CA CYS A 359 -7.54 -12.51 12.28
C CYS A 359 -7.42 -12.10 13.76
N ILE A 360 -6.19 -11.87 14.24
CA ILE A 360 -5.93 -11.44 15.62
C ILE A 360 -6.61 -10.11 15.91
N PHE A 361 -6.41 -9.11 15.04
CA PHE A 361 -6.98 -7.78 15.25
C PHE A 361 -8.49 -7.75 15.02
N ALA A 362 -9.02 -8.52 14.07
CA ALA A 362 -10.45 -8.69 13.88
C ALA A 362 -11.13 -9.27 15.12
N PHE A 363 -10.51 -10.27 15.76
CA PHE A 363 -11.01 -10.82 17.02
C PHE A 363 -11.07 -9.74 18.13
N PHE A 364 -10.02 -8.94 18.29
CA PHE A 364 -10.02 -7.84 19.27
C PHE A 364 -11.09 -6.79 18.96
N VAL A 365 -11.27 -6.43 17.70
CA VAL A 365 -12.27 -5.44 17.27
C VAL A 365 -13.68 -5.95 17.50
N ILE A 366 -13.99 -7.18 17.08
CA ILE A 366 -15.32 -7.79 17.24
C ILE A 366 -15.67 -7.97 18.72
N ARG A 367 -14.71 -8.38 19.57
CA ARG A 367 -14.95 -8.51 21.01
C ARG A 367 -15.30 -7.18 21.69
N ASN A 368 -14.88 -6.07 21.08
CA ASN A 368 -15.14 -4.72 21.57
C ASN A 368 -16.40 -4.08 20.96
N PHE A 369 -17.06 -4.71 19.98
CA PHE A 369 -18.34 -4.24 19.46
C PHE A 369 -19.38 -4.13 20.58
N LYS A 370 -20.17 -3.05 20.55
CA LYS A 370 -21.20 -2.70 21.55
C LYS A 370 -20.68 -2.36 22.97
N LYS A 371 -19.42 -2.66 23.30
CA LYS A 371 -18.82 -2.33 24.62
C LYS A 371 -18.17 -0.96 24.65
N ALA A 372 -17.55 -0.56 23.54
CA ALA A 372 -16.78 0.68 23.47
C ALA A 372 -17.62 1.89 23.04
N GLY A 373 -18.71 1.69 22.28
CA GLY A 373 -19.54 2.78 21.75
C GLY A 373 -18.80 3.66 20.74
N LEU A 374 -17.97 3.07 19.86
CA LEU A 374 -17.15 3.83 18.91
C LEU A 374 -18.02 4.51 17.85
N LYS A 375 -19.05 3.81 17.37
CA LYS A 375 -20.06 4.35 16.43
C LYS A 375 -20.77 5.62 16.96
N GLU A 376 -20.93 5.76 18.28
CA GLU A 376 -21.66 6.88 18.88
C GLU A 376 -20.81 8.15 18.99
N LYS A 377 -19.48 8.02 19.01
CA LYS A 377 -18.56 9.16 19.19
C LYS A 377 -17.75 9.51 17.95
N VAL A 378 -17.57 8.56 17.04
CA VAL A 378 -16.87 8.76 15.79
C VAL A 378 -17.85 8.53 14.65
N ASP A 379 -18.18 9.59 13.89
CA ASP A 379 -19.02 9.43 12.71
C ASP A 379 -18.35 8.45 11.74
N PRO A 380 -19.00 7.32 11.40
CA PRO A 380 -18.44 6.37 10.45
C PRO A 380 -18.34 6.99 9.05
N PRO A 381 -17.50 6.41 8.16
CA PRO A 381 -17.50 6.79 6.75
C PRO A 381 -18.92 6.66 6.18
N PHE A 382 -19.32 7.58 5.30
CA PHE A 382 -20.67 7.71 4.72
C PHE A 382 -21.80 8.09 5.68
N ALA A 383 -21.51 8.43 6.94
CA ALA A 383 -22.52 8.92 7.89
C ALA A 383 -23.30 10.15 7.36
N LEU A 384 -22.63 11.03 6.60
CA LEU A 384 -23.24 12.23 6.04
C LEU A 384 -24.22 11.89 4.91
N LEU A 385 -23.90 10.90 4.07
CA LEU A 385 -24.80 10.39 3.04
C LEU A 385 -26.03 9.72 3.67
N TYR A 386 -25.81 8.88 4.69
CA TYR A 386 -26.88 8.23 5.44
C TYR A 386 -27.82 9.25 6.10
N LYS A 387 -27.28 10.28 6.77
CA LYS A 387 -28.09 11.37 7.35
C LYS A 387 -28.90 12.12 6.28
N LYS A 388 -28.33 12.33 5.09
CA LYS A 388 -29.01 13.00 3.97
C LYS A 388 -30.14 12.17 3.37
N ILE A 389 -29.94 10.85 3.21
CA ILE A 389 -30.95 9.91 2.69
C ILE A 389 -32.07 9.69 3.72
N ALA A 390 -31.72 9.43 4.98
CA ALA A 390 -32.72 9.26 6.05
C ALA A 390 -33.55 10.54 6.26
N GLY A 391 -32.92 11.71 6.15
CA GLY A 391 -33.61 13.00 6.18
C GLY A 391 -34.54 13.26 4.99
N SER A 392 -34.31 12.62 3.84
CA SER A 392 -35.19 12.72 2.67
C SER A 392 -36.32 11.68 2.65
N MET A 393 -36.22 10.61 3.44
CA MET A 393 -37.31 9.63 3.61
C MET A 393 -38.32 10.03 4.68
N ASN A 394 -37.96 10.95 5.57
CA ASN A 394 -38.84 11.51 6.61
C ASN A 394 -39.53 12.83 6.18
N ARG A 395 -39.39 13.24 4.92
CA ARG A 395 -40.19 14.29 4.27
C ARG A 395 -41.02 13.65 3.19
#